data_AF-A0A1F7RVQ9-F1
#
_entry.id   AF-A0A1F7RVQ9-F1
#
_cell.length_a   1.000
_cell.length_b   1.000
_cell.length_c   1.000
_cell.angle_alpha   90.00
_cell.angle_beta   90.00
_cell.angle_gamma   90.00
#
_symmetry.space_group_name_H-M   'P 1'
#
loop_
_entity.id
_entity.type
_entity.pdbx_description
1 polymer ?
#
loop_
_entity_poly.entity_id
_entity_poly.type
_entity_poly.pdbx_seq_one_letter_code
_entity_poly.pdbx_strand_id
1 'polypeptide(L)'
;DKVKDGSTKAVILESVVAECIYVLMKIYQVPRDRVVGSLVDILHYKGIANDDRKELVCALTLFADHGIDIVDCILCAKARSSDACLFSFDEELNKIAKHA
;
A
#
# COMPACT_ATOMS: atom_id res chain seq x y z
N ASP A 1 -7.32 11.23 -19.45
CA ASP A 1 -8.14 10.45 -18.51
C ASP A 1 -8.30 11.30 -17.26
N LYS A 2 -9.54 11.59 -16.86
CA LYS A 2 -9.88 12.76 -16.02
C LYS A 2 -9.24 12.73 -14.63
N VAL A 3 -9.00 11.54 -14.07
CA VAL A 3 -8.31 11.39 -12.79
C VAL A 3 -6.80 11.57 -12.95
N LYS A 4 -6.22 11.10 -14.06
CA LYS A 4 -4.78 11.21 -14.34
C LYS A 4 -4.33 12.67 -14.49
N ASP A 5 -5.10 13.47 -15.22
CA ASP A 5 -4.83 14.90 -15.42
C ASP A 5 -5.28 15.79 -14.26
N GLY A 6 -6.12 15.27 -13.35
CA GLY A 6 -6.60 15.96 -12.16
C GLY A 6 -7.88 16.77 -12.35
N SER A 7 -8.51 16.71 -13.53
CA SER A 7 -9.84 17.32 -13.78
C SER A 7 -10.97 16.64 -12.99
N THR A 8 -10.74 15.44 -12.45
CA THR A 8 -11.64 14.76 -11.52
C THR A 8 -10.84 14.22 -10.33
N LYS A 9 -11.42 14.34 -9.13
CA LYS A 9 -10.84 13.79 -7.91
C LYS A 9 -11.39 12.40 -7.61
N ALA A 10 -10.52 11.52 -7.10
CA ALA A 10 -10.88 10.18 -6.69
C ALA A 10 -10.12 9.79 -5.42
N VAL A 11 -10.72 8.90 -4.64
CA VAL A 11 -10.13 8.26 -3.47
C VAL A 11 -10.10 6.75 -3.74
N ILE A 12 -8.99 6.11 -3.39
CA ILE A 12 -8.80 4.67 -3.50
C ILE A 12 -8.70 4.12 -2.07
N LEU A 13 -9.57 3.18 -1.72
CA LEU A 13 -9.50 2.54 -0.41
C LEU A 13 -8.30 1.59 -0.34
N GLU A 14 -7.72 1.44 0.85
CA GLU A 14 -6.65 0.47 1.11
C GLU A 14 -7.04 -0.97 0.75
N SER A 15 -8.31 -1.32 0.94
CA SER A 15 -8.87 -2.62 0.56
C SER A 15 -8.80 -2.86 -0.95
N VAL A 16 -9.03 -1.83 -1.76
CA VAL A 16 -8.93 -1.91 -3.22
C VAL A 16 -7.49 -2.14 -3.64
N VAL A 17 -6.53 -1.48 -2.99
CA VAL A 17 -5.08 -1.71 -3.25
C VAL A 17 -4.71 -3.15 -2.91
N ALA A 18 -5.14 -3.66 -1.74
CA ALA A 18 -4.87 -5.03 -1.32
C ALA A 18 -5.49 -6.07 -2.26
N GLU A 19 -6.74 -5.88 -2.69
CA GLU A 19 -7.40 -6.76 -3.66
C GLU A 19 -6.71 -6.73 -5.03
N CYS A 20 -6.29 -5.55 -5.51
CA CYS A 20 -5.53 -5.45 -6.75
C CYS A 20 -4.23 -6.28 -6.69
N ILE A 21 -3.50 -6.21 -5.58
CA ILE A 21 -2.29 -7.02 -5.38
C ILE A 21 -2.64 -8.51 -5.39
N TYR A 22 -3.65 -8.92 -4.62
CA TYR A 22 -4.07 -10.31 -4.55
C TYR A 22 -4.44 -10.84 -5.93
N VAL A 23 -5.28 -10.14 -6.67
CA VAL A 23 -5.75 -10.55 -7.99
C VAL A 23 -4.58 -10.59 -8.99
N LEU A 24 -3.78 -9.53 -9.08
CA LEU A 24 -2.69 -9.45 -10.05
C LEU A 24 -1.59 -10.48 -9.78
N MET A 25 -1.25 -10.74 -8.52
CA MET A 25 -0.17 -11.67 -8.19
C MET A 25 -0.64 -13.13 -8.10
N LYS A 26 -1.82 -13.41 -7.52
CA LYS A 26 -2.27 -14.80 -7.32
C LYS A 26 -3.00 -15.35 -8.53
N ILE A 27 -3.84 -14.55 -9.18
CA ILE A 27 -4.65 -15.00 -10.32
C ILE A 27 -3.87 -14.82 -11.62
N TYR A 28 -3.30 -13.63 -11.82
CA TYR A 28 -2.61 -13.29 -13.07
C TYR A 28 -1.09 -13.52 -13.03
N GLN A 29 -0.52 -13.87 -11.88
CA GLN A 29 0.91 -14.16 -11.71
C GLN A 29 1.83 -13.04 -12.21
N VAL A 30 1.36 -11.79 -12.10
CA VAL A 30 2.15 -10.61 -12.46
C VAL A 30 3.31 -10.46 -11.47
N PRO A 31 4.55 -10.20 -11.95
CA PRO A 31 5.69 -9.93 -11.08
C PRO A 31 5.41 -8.81 -10.06
N ARG A 32 5.84 -9.03 -8.81
CA ARG A 32 5.57 -8.13 -7.68
C ARG A 32 5.99 -6.69 -7.96
N ASP A 33 7.21 -6.51 -8.47
CA ASP A 33 7.79 -5.22 -8.84
C ASP A 33 6.91 -4.45 -9.85
N ARG A 34 6.36 -5.15 -10.84
CA ARG A 34 5.44 -4.55 -11.82
C ARG A 34 4.11 -4.16 -11.20
N VAL A 35 3.56 -4.98 -10.30
CA VAL A 35 2.32 -4.67 -9.59
C VAL A 35 2.50 -3.43 -8.71
N VAL A 36 3.55 -3.41 -7.90
CA VAL A 36 3.89 -2.29 -7.02
C VAL A 36 4.10 -1.00 -7.83
N GLY A 37 4.95 -1.04 -8.87
CA GLY A 37 5.21 0.14 -9.70
C GLY A 37 3.94 0.71 -10.33
N SER A 38 3.07 -0.16 -10.86
CA SER A 38 1.81 0.26 -11.48
C SER A 38 0.85 0.91 -10.47
N LEU A 39 0.75 0.36 -9.26
CA LEU A 39 -0.12 0.90 -8.20
C LEU A 39 0.41 2.22 -7.65
N VAL A 40 1.73 2.34 -7.49
CA VAL A 40 2.38 3.61 -7.12
C VAL A 40 2.14 4.69 -8.17
N ASP A 41 2.27 4.35 -9.45
CA ASP A 41 1.97 5.29 -10.56
C ASP A 41 0.52 5.77 -10.53
N ILE A 42 -0.43 4.88 -10.25
CA ILE A 42 -1.85 5.23 -10.08
C ILE A 42 -2.03 6.18 -8.90
N LEU A 43 -1.43 5.89 -7.75
CA LEU A 43 -1.52 6.76 -6.56
C LEU A 43 -0.90 8.15 -6.82
N HIS A 44 0.05 8.26 -7.74
CA HIS A 44 0.66 9.53 -8.18
C HIS A 44 -0.16 10.31 -9.21
N TYR A 45 -1.31 9.81 -9.67
CA TYR A 45 -2.19 10.59 -10.54
C TYR A 45 -2.64 11.87 -9.84
N LYS A 46 -2.69 12.99 -10.59
CA LYS A 46 -3.00 14.33 -10.04
C LYS A 46 -4.38 14.40 -9.37
N GLY A 47 -5.30 13.54 -9.79
CA GLY A 47 -6.65 13.43 -9.26
C GLY A 47 -6.79 12.60 -7.99
N ILE A 48 -5.78 11.82 -7.60
CA ILE A 48 -5.85 11.04 -6.36
C ILE A 48 -5.76 11.97 -5.15
N ALA A 49 -6.81 11.92 -4.33
CA ALA A 49 -7.06 12.79 -3.19
C ALA A 49 -7.08 12.05 -1.86
N ASN A 50 -6.44 10.88 -1.77
CA ASN A 50 -6.21 10.18 -0.52
C ASN A 50 -5.37 11.04 0.44
N ASP A 51 -5.89 11.29 1.64
CA ASP A 51 -5.12 11.90 2.73
C ASP A 51 -3.96 11.00 3.16
N ASP A 52 -4.19 9.68 3.14
CA ASP A 52 -3.23 8.63 3.49
C ASP A 52 -2.40 8.14 2.29
N ARG A 53 -2.27 8.96 1.24
CA ARG A 53 -1.53 8.57 0.02
C ARG A 53 -0.08 8.19 0.33
N LYS A 54 0.58 8.90 1.24
CA LYS A 54 1.99 8.64 1.59
C LYS A 54 2.13 7.29 2.28
N GLU A 55 1.17 6.94 3.13
CA GLU A 55 1.08 5.68 3.84
C GLU A 55 0.85 4.53 2.86
N LEU A 56 -0.06 4.68 1.90
CA LEU A 56 -0.29 3.68 0.85
C LEU A 56 0.97 3.44 0.00
N VAL A 57 1.70 4.49 -0.38
CA VAL A 57 2.97 4.35 -1.11
C VAL A 57 4.05 3.70 -0.23
N CYS A 58 4.13 4.05 1.05
CA CYS A 58 5.04 3.43 2.01
C CYS A 58 4.75 1.94 2.16
N ALA A 59 3.47 1.56 2.29
CA ALA A 59 3.04 0.17 2.38
C ALA A 59 3.42 -0.64 1.13
N LEU A 60 3.22 -0.07 -0.06
CA LEU A 60 3.63 -0.69 -1.33
C LEU A 60 5.16 -0.87 -1.42
N THR A 61 5.93 0.06 -0.86
CA THR A 61 7.40 -0.03 -0.80
C THR A 61 7.84 -1.13 0.15
N LEU A 62 7.27 -1.17 1.36
CA LEU A 62 7.51 -2.25 2.33
C LEU A 62 7.19 -3.64 1.75
N PHE A 63 6.06 -3.74 1.05
CA PHE A 63 5.62 -4.96 0.39
C PHE A 63 6.61 -5.43 -0.69
N ALA A 64 7.18 -4.50 -1.46
CA ALA A 64 8.19 -4.81 -2.47
C ALA A 64 9.46 -5.40 -1.83
N ASP A 65 9.93 -4.77 -0.75
CA ASP A 65 11.26 -5.02 -0.16
C ASP A 65 11.30 -6.23 0.78
N HIS A 66 10.24 -6.46 1.56
CA HIS A 66 10.29 -7.40 2.70
C HIS A 66 9.48 -8.68 2.50
N GLY A 67 8.67 -8.77 1.44
CA GLY A 67 7.88 -9.96 1.12
C GLY A 67 6.80 -10.36 2.13
N ILE A 68 6.48 -9.46 3.04
CA ILE A 68 5.37 -9.53 4.01
C ILE A 68 4.04 -9.33 3.26
N ASP A 69 2.91 -9.74 3.85
CA ASP A 69 1.58 -9.46 3.27
C ASP A 69 1.32 -7.94 3.16
N ILE A 70 0.54 -7.53 2.17
CA ILE A 70 0.23 -6.11 1.96
C ILE A 70 -0.54 -5.51 3.14
N VAL A 71 -1.45 -6.25 3.77
CA VAL A 71 -2.27 -5.73 4.88
C VAL A 71 -1.38 -5.38 6.07
N ASP A 72 -0.41 -6.23 6.36
CA ASP A 72 0.60 -5.98 7.39
C ASP A 72 1.47 -4.77 7.05
N CYS A 73 1.86 -4.61 5.78
CA CYS A 73 2.60 -3.43 5.32
C CYS A 73 1.80 -2.14 5.48
N ILE A 74 0.48 -2.16 5.25
CA ILE A 74 -0.42 -1.03 5.48
C ILE A 74 -0.47 -0.67 6.97
N LEU A 75 -0.60 -1.66 7.85
CA LEU A 75 -0.57 -1.47 9.30
C LEU A 75 0.74 -0.83 9.76
N CYS A 76 1.88 -1.35 9.30
CA CYS A 76 3.20 -0.78 9.57
C CYS A 76 3.31 0.67 9.08
N ALA A 77 2.85 0.97 7.87
CA ALA A 77 2.92 2.32 7.31
C ALA A 77 2.08 3.32 8.12
N LYS A 78 0.86 2.95 8.54
CA LYS A 78 0.00 3.81 9.35
C LYS A 78 0.52 3.99 10.78
N ALA A 79 1.06 2.94 11.40
CA ALA A 79 1.66 3.04 12.73
C ALA A 79 2.84 4.04 12.72
N ARG A 80 3.71 3.95 11.72
CA ARG A 80 4.83 4.87 11.52
C ARG A 80 4.42 6.31 11.27
N SER A 81 3.36 6.56 10.49
CA SER A 81 2.96 7.95 10.18
C SER A 81 2.24 8.65 11.33
N SER A 82 1.72 7.90 12.29
CA SER A 82 0.96 8.40 13.45
C SER A 82 1.71 8.34 14.77
N ASP A 83 3.01 7.98 14.75
CA ASP A 83 3.83 7.70 15.95
C ASP A 83 3.15 6.70 16.91
N ALA A 84 2.32 5.80 16.37
CA ALA A 84 1.55 4.83 17.15
C ALA A 84 2.31 3.51 17.30
N CYS A 85 2.11 2.84 18.44
CA CYS A 85 2.61 1.49 18.64
C CYS A 85 1.71 0.48 17.92
N LEU A 86 2.28 -0.29 16.98
CA LEU A 86 1.56 -1.41 16.38
C LEU A 86 1.34 -2.51 17.41
N PHE A 87 0.11 -3.00 17.49
CA PHE A 87 -0.27 -4.18 18.27
C PHE A 87 -0.98 -5.17 17.37
N SER A 88 -0.43 -6.37 17.24
CA SER A 88 -1.01 -7.48 16.48
C SER A 88 -1.07 -8.75 17.33
N PHE A 89 -2.00 -9.65 17.02
CA PHE A 89 -1.95 -11.02 17.53
C PHE A 89 -0.91 -11.88 16.80
N ASP A 90 -0.43 -11.41 15.64
CA ASP A 90 0.74 -11.96 14.98
C ASP A 90 2.02 -11.45 15.68
N GLU A 91 2.70 -12.34 16.41
CA GLU A 91 3.94 -12.02 17.11
C GLU A 91 5.09 -11.67 16.18
N GLU A 92 5.10 -12.16 14.94
CA GLU A 92 6.14 -11.86 13.95
C GLU A 92 6.00 -10.41 13.46
N LEU A 93 4.77 -9.98 13.19
CA LEU A 93 4.49 -8.59 12.82
C LEU A 93 4.90 -7.60 13.92
N ASN A 94 4.66 -7.95 15.19
CA ASN A 94 5.10 -7.14 16.33
C ASN A 94 6.63 -6.99 16.42
N LYS A 95 7.41 -7.94 15.89
CA LYS A 95 8.88 -7.85 15.85
C LYS A 95 9.34 -6.93 14.72
N ILE A 96 8.72 -7.07 13.55
CA ILE A 96 9.02 -6.24 12.38
C ILE A 96 8.75 -4.76 12.72
N ALA A 97 7.61 -4.45 13.34
CA ALA A 97 7.24 -3.10 13.72
C ALA A 97 8.19 -2.40 14.72
N LYS A 98 9.01 -3.14 15.45
CA LYS A 98 10.01 -2.55 16.39
C LYS A 98 11.30 -2.11 15.69
N HIS A 99 11.56 -2.60 14.49
CA HIS A 99 12.77 -2.32 13.70
C HIS A 99 12.47 -1.57 12.40
N ALA A 100 11.19 -1.37 12.13
CA ALA A 100 10.65 -0.72 10.96
C ALA A 100 10.47 0.78 11.24
#